data_AF-A0A219B308-F1
#
_entry.id   AF-A0A219B308-F1
#
_cell.length_a   1.000
_cell.length_b   1.000
_cell.length_c   1.000
_cell.angle_alpha   90.00
_cell.angle_beta   90.00
_cell.angle_gamma   90.00
#
_symmetry.space_group_name_H-M   'P 1'
#
loop_
_entity.id
_entity.type
_entity.pdbx_description
1 polymer ?
#
loop_
_entity_poly.entity_id
_entity_poly.type
_entity_poly.pdbx_seq_one_letter_code
_entity_poly.pdbx_strand_id
1 'polypeptide(L)'
;MVKLNKIYTRTGDDGTTGLADGSRVRKTAARVTAYGTVDEANAVIGVARLHAEGRHDEMLARIQNEMFDLGADLSTPGGVEGALRITTGQVERLESEIDAMNEALEPLKSFVLPAGTALAAHLHHARAVVRRAERDAVAAAAEEAISAPALTYLNRLSDHLFVLARSANAEGEHAPGDVLWIPGSSR
;
A
#
# COMPACT_ATOMS: atom_id res chain seq x y z
N MET A 1 -17.50 -12.16 11.47
CA MET A 1 -18.12 -10.82 11.38
C MET A 1 -17.43 -9.90 12.37
N VAL A 2 -16.73 -8.89 11.89
CA VAL A 2 -16.08 -7.87 12.73
C VAL A 2 -17.19 -7.08 13.45
N LYS A 3 -17.14 -6.99 14.78
CA LYS A 3 -18.10 -6.21 15.58
C LYS A 3 -17.37 -5.04 16.22
N LEU A 4 -17.64 -3.83 15.72
CA LEU A 4 -17.13 -2.58 16.27
C LEU A 4 -18.21 -1.94 17.15
N ASN A 5 -18.31 -2.34 18.41
CA ASN A 5 -19.29 -1.82 19.36
C ASN A 5 -18.72 -0.66 20.20
N LYS A 6 -17.58 -0.88 20.88
CA LYS A 6 -16.87 0.12 21.66
C LYS A 6 -15.40 0.14 21.23
N ILE A 7 -14.98 1.28 20.69
CA ILE A 7 -13.63 1.40 20.10
C ILE A 7 -12.53 1.33 21.17
N TYR A 8 -12.69 2.05 22.29
CA TYR A 8 -11.72 1.99 23.39
C TYR A 8 -12.09 0.89 24.41
N THR A 9 -11.22 -0.11 24.55
CA THR A 9 -11.43 -1.26 25.45
C THR A 9 -10.50 -1.27 26.66
N ARG A 10 -9.42 -0.46 26.64
CA ARG A 10 -8.32 -0.43 27.63
C ARG A 10 -7.50 -1.73 27.74
N THR A 11 -7.81 -2.77 26.97
CA THR A 11 -7.11 -4.06 27.06
C THR A 11 -5.68 -4.00 26.53
N GLY A 12 -5.27 -2.92 25.87
CA GLY A 12 -3.90 -2.72 25.39
C GLY A 12 -3.09 -1.66 26.16
N ASP A 13 -3.58 -1.20 27.30
CA ASP A 13 -2.92 -0.18 28.13
C ASP A 13 -1.61 -0.71 28.76
N ASP A 14 -1.47 -2.03 28.86
CA ASP A 14 -0.24 -2.72 29.29
C ASP A 14 0.84 -2.84 28.19
N GLY A 15 0.59 -2.26 27.02
CA GLY A 15 1.49 -2.33 25.87
C GLY A 15 1.38 -3.60 25.04
N THR A 16 0.36 -4.44 25.25
CA THR A 16 0.06 -5.62 24.43
C THR A 16 -1.15 -5.41 23.52
N THR A 17 -1.34 -6.28 22.54
CA THR A 17 -2.51 -6.30 21.64
C THR A 17 -2.87 -7.75 21.25
N GLY A 18 -4.09 -7.97 20.78
CA GLY A 18 -4.51 -9.26 20.25
C GLY A 18 -4.26 -9.39 18.74
N LEU A 19 -3.88 -10.59 18.29
CA LEU A 19 -3.90 -11.00 16.89
C LEU A 19 -5.27 -11.55 16.50
N ALA A 20 -5.47 -11.84 15.20
CA ALA A 20 -6.76 -12.33 14.69
C ALA A 20 -7.17 -13.71 15.25
N ASP A 21 -6.20 -14.52 15.68
CA ASP A 21 -6.44 -15.81 16.34
C ASP A 21 -6.71 -15.69 17.86
N GLY A 22 -6.68 -14.46 18.40
CA GLY A 22 -6.88 -14.17 19.82
C GLY A 22 -5.62 -14.25 20.69
N SER A 23 -4.47 -14.68 20.14
CA SER A 23 -3.20 -14.64 20.85
C SER A 23 -2.78 -13.20 21.17
N ARG A 24 -2.01 -12.99 22.25
CA ARG A 24 -1.54 -11.66 22.67
C ARG A 24 -0.05 -11.49 22.44
N VAL A 25 0.30 -10.34 21.87
CA VAL A 25 1.68 -9.96 21.56
C VAL A 25 1.97 -8.54 22.04
N ARG A 26 3.26 -8.18 22.16
CA ARG A 26 3.66 -6.79 22.41
C ARG A 26 3.28 -5.92 21.22
N LYS A 27 2.85 -4.68 21.46
CA LYS A 27 2.58 -3.71 20.39
C LYS A 27 3.79 -3.39 19.52
N THR A 28 5.00 -3.68 20.03
CA THR A 28 6.27 -3.52 19.32
C THR A 28 6.71 -4.76 18.55
N ALA A 29 5.91 -5.83 18.52
CA ALA A 29 6.25 -7.03 17.75
C ALA A 29 6.32 -6.71 16.25
N ALA A 30 7.21 -7.40 15.52
CA ALA A 30 7.43 -7.15 14.10
C ALA A 30 6.15 -7.30 13.27
N ARG A 31 5.35 -8.36 13.52
CA ARG A 31 4.03 -8.56 12.90
C ARG A 31 3.08 -7.38 13.12
N VAL A 32 3.04 -6.83 14.35
CA VAL A 32 2.18 -5.68 14.69
C VAL A 32 2.63 -4.42 13.95
N THR A 33 3.94 -4.21 13.86
CA THR A 33 4.52 -3.11 13.09
C THR A 33 4.15 -3.26 11.61
N ALA A 34 4.26 -4.46 11.04
CA ALA A 34 3.96 -4.71 9.63
C ALA A 34 2.50 -4.35 9.26
N TYR A 35 1.50 -4.91 9.95
CA TYR A 35 0.10 -4.57 9.62
C TYR A 35 -0.29 -3.15 10.07
N GLY A 36 0.38 -2.59 11.09
CA GLY A 36 0.21 -1.19 11.48
C GLY A 36 0.69 -0.22 10.40
N THR A 37 1.82 -0.51 9.74
CA THR A 37 2.31 0.29 8.62
C THR A 37 1.47 0.09 7.35
N VAL A 38 0.85 -1.08 7.16
CA VAL A 38 -0.19 -1.28 6.13
C VAL A 38 -1.40 -0.37 6.36
N ASP A 39 -1.86 -0.22 7.60
CA ASP A 39 -2.95 0.72 7.94
C ASP A 39 -2.54 2.18 7.65
N GLU A 40 -1.31 2.57 8.00
CA GLU A 40 -0.78 3.90 7.66
C GLU A 40 -0.75 4.12 6.14
N ALA A 41 -0.27 3.15 5.37
CA ALA A 41 -0.27 3.22 3.91
C ALA A 41 -1.69 3.37 3.36
N ASN A 42 -2.66 2.63 3.91
CA ASN A 42 -4.06 2.68 3.52
C ASN A 42 -4.68 4.06 3.78
N ALA A 43 -4.35 4.69 4.91
CA ALA A 43 -4.77 6.05 5.23
C ALA A 43 -4.19 7.08 4.25
N VAL A 44 -2.90 6.95 3.87
CA VAL A 44 -2.26 7.84 2.89
C VAL A 44 -2.87 7.67 1.49
N ILE A 45 -3.22 6.45 1.10
CA ILE A 45 -4.01 6.20 -0.14
C ILE A 45 -5.35 6.94 -0.07
N GLY A 46 -6.03 6.93 1.08
CA GLY A 46 -7.26 7.68 1.30
C GLY A 46 -7.11 9.20 1.08
N VAL A 47 -5.96 9.79 1.42
CA VAL A 47 -5.67 11.20 1.12
C VAL A 47 -5.51 11.42 -0.39
N ALA A 48 -4.83 10.52 -1.10
CA ALA A 48 -4.69 10.62 -2.56
C ALA A 48 -6.06 10.60 -3.25
N ARG A 49 -7.00 9.79 -2.75
CA ARG A 49 -8.37 9.68 -3.29
C ARG A 49 -9.18 10.98 -3.24
N LEU A 50 -8.84 11.94 -2.38
CA LEU A 50 -9.48 13.27 -2.38
C LEU A 50 -9.30 14.02 -3.72
N HIS A 51 -8.32 13.59 -4.53
CA HIS A 51 -7.97 14.18 -5.82
C HIS A 51 -8.11 13.19 -6.99
N ALA A 52 -8.65 12.00 -6.74
CA ALA A 52 -8.84 10.97 -7.74
C ALA A 52 -10.26 10.99 -8.29
N GLU A 53 -10.41 10.74 -9.59
CA GLU A 53 -11.70 10.64 -10.26
C GLU A 53 -11.70 9.46 -11.23
N GLY A 54 -12.90 8.99 -11.59
CA GLY A 54 -13.11 7.91 -12.55
C GLY A 54 -12.23 6.68 -12.26
N ARG A 55 -11.49 6.23 -13.28
CA ARG A 55 -10.66 5.02 -13.20
C ARG A 55 -9.62 5.04 -12.09
N HIS A 56 -9.03 6.20 -11.77
CA HIS A 56 -8.02 6.29 -10.71
C HIS A 56 -8.65 6.08 -9.33
N ASP A 57 -9.82 6.67 -9.07
CA ASP A 57 -10.51 6.45 -7.79
C ASP A 57 -11.00 5.01 -7.65
N GLU A 58 -11.51 4.41 -8.73
CA GLU A 58 -11.94 3.01 -8.74
C GLU A 58 -10.81 2.03 -8.40
N MET A 59 -9.61 2.24 -8.97
CA MET A 59 -8.41 1.47 -8.63
C MET A 59 -8.02 1.66 -7.17
N LEU A 60 -7.95 2.91 -6.69
CA LEU A 60 -7.56 3.22 -5.31
C LEU A 60 -8.58 2.68 -4.30
N ALA A 61 -9.87 2.77 -4.58
CA ALA A 61 -10.93 2.22 -3.73
C ALA A 61 -10.81 0.69 -3.57
N ARG A 62 -10.50 -0.01 -4.66
CA ARG A 62 -10.24 -1.45 -4.65
C ARG A 62 -9.00 -1.77 -3.82
N ILE A 63 -7.91 -1.04 -4.04
CA ILE A 63 -6.66 -1.20 -3.27
C ILE A 63 -6.93 -0.98 -1.77
N GLN A 64 -7.69 0.04 -1.36
CA GLN A 64 -7.98 0.26 0.06
C GLN A 64 -8.74 -0.91 0.72
N ASN A 65 -9.63 -1.58 -0.02
CA ASN A 65 -10.29 -2.80 0.46
C ASN A 65 -9.28 -3.94 0.60
N GLU A 66 -8.44 -4.16 -0.40
CA GLU A 66 -7.41 -5.20 -0.35
C GLU A 66 -6.34 -4.94 0.71
N MET A 67 -6.08 -3.68 1.06
CA MET A 67 -5.19 -3.33 2.17
C MET A 67 -5.77 -3.75 3.53
N PHE A 68 -7.11 -3.82 3.68
CA PHE A 68 -7.72 -4.47 4.83
C PHE A 68 -7.57 -6.00 4.78
N ASP A 69 -7.71 -6.61 3.61
CA ASP A 69 -7.47 -8.06 3.44
C ASP A 69 -6.01 -8.42 3.77
N LEU A 70 -5.06 -7.59 3.33
CA LEU A 70 -3.64 -7.71 3.65
C LEU A 70 -3.38 -7.54 5.14
N GLY A 71 -4.01 -6.55 5.79
CA GLY A 71 -3.93 -6.38 7.23
C GLY A 71 -4.46 -7.61 7.98
N ALA A 72 -5.58 -8.18 7.52
CA ALA A 72 -6.14 -9.41 8.05
C ALA A 72 -5.17 -10.60 7.88
N ASP A 73 -4.58 -10.78 6.69
CA ASP A 73 -3.57 -11.80 6.42
C ASP A 73 -2.39 -11.68 7.38
N LEU A 74 -1.75 -10.51 7.43
CA LEU A 74 -0.59 -10.24 8.29
C LEU A 74 -0.91 -10.41 9.78
N SER A 75 -2.10 -10.00 10.23
CA SER A 75 -2.53 -10.16 11.62
C SER A 75 -2.86 -11.60 12.01
N THR A 76 -3.02 -12.52 11.05
CA THR A 76 -3.40 -13.91 11.28
C THR A 76 -2.19 -14.83 11.16
N PRO A 77 -1.75 -15.51 12.24
CA PRO A 77 -0.68 -16.51 12.16
C PRO A 77 -0.96 -17.63 11.15
N GLY A 78 0.10 -18.33 10.73
CA GLY A 78 -0.02 -19.47 9.81
C GLY A 78 -0.83 -20.62 10.41
N GLY A 79 -1.49 -21.42 9.56
CA GLY A 79 -2.24 -22.62 9.99
C GLY A 79 -3.69 -22.38 10.45
N VAL A 80 -4.17 -21.13 10.44
CA VAL A 80 -5.58 -20.81 10.71
C VAL A 80 -6.44 -21.14 9.49
N GLU A 81 -7.32 -22.13 9.61
CA GLU A 81 -8.24 -22.56 8.55
C GLU A 81 -9.27 -21.46 8.22
N GLY A 82 -9.52 -21.24 6.93
CA GLY A 82 -10.47 -20.22 6.46
C GLY A 82 -10.03 -18.77 6.69
N ALA A 83 -8.78 -18.53 7.09
CA ALA A 83 -8.23 -17.20 7.21
C ALA A 83 -8.26 -16.46 5.86
N LEU A 84 -8.62 -15.18 5.90
CA LEU A 84 -8.50 -14.29 4.76
C LEU A 84 -7.02 -14.06 4.44
N ARG A 85 -6.64 -14.26 3.18
CA ARG A 85 -5.26 -14.17 2.70
C ARG A 85 -5.22 -13.40 1.40
N ILE A 86 -4.12 -12.69 1.16
CA ILE A 86 -3.84 -12.15 -0.16
C ILE A 86 -3.59 -13.32 -1.13
N THR A 87 -4.10 -13.17 -2.34
CA THR A 87 -4.02 -14.18 -3.39
C THR A 87 -3.12 -13.72 -4.52
N THR A 88 -2.57 -14.67 -5.28
CA THR A 88 -1.79 -14.39 -6.49
C THR A 88 -2.60 -13.57 -7.51
N GLY A 89 -3.91 -13.81 -7.64
CA GLY A 89 -4.76 -13.06 -8.56
C GLY A 89 -4.84 -11.55 -8.27
N GLN A 90 -4.71 -11.14 -6.99
CA GLN A 90 -4.66 -9.72 -6.63
C GLN A 90 -3.33 -9.06 -7.06
N VAL A 91 -2.23 -9.83 -7.02
CA VAL A 91 -0.92 -9.41 -7.50
C VAL A 91 -0.92 -9.28 -9.03
N GLU A 92 -1.39 -10.32 -9.73
CA GLU A 92 -1.48 -10.35 -11.19
C GLU A 92 -2.36 -9.21 -11.72
N ARG A 93 -3.42 -8.84 -10.99
CA ARG A 93 -4.24 -7.67 -11.34
C ARG A 93 -3.45 -6.36 -11.25
N LEU A 94 -2.62 -6.15 -10.21
CA LEU A 94 -1.77 -4.95 -10.15
C LEU A 94 -0.81 -4.90 -11.35
N GLU A 95 -0.24 -6.04 -11.75
CA GLU A 95 0.63 -6.14 -12.92
C GLU A 95 -0.12 -5.77 -14.21
N SER A 96 -1.31 -6.31 -14.42
CA SER A 96 -2.14 -5.97 -15.57
C SER A 96 -2.55 -4.49 -15.60
N GLU A 97 -2.84 -3.88 -14.46
CA GLU A 97 -3.16 -2.44 -14.36
C GLU A 97 -1.93 -1.57 -14.64
N ILE A 98 -0.75 -1.97 -14.14
CA ILE A 98 0.54 -1.34 -14.45
C ILE A 98 0.79 -1.34 -15.97
N ASP A 99 0.63 -2.50 -16.61
CA ASP A 99 0.86 -2.65 -18.04
C ASP A 99 -0.09 -1.76 -18.85
N ALA A 100 -1.39 -1.79 -18.53
CA ALA A 100 -2.40 -0.98 -19.21
C ALA A 100 -2.18 0.54 -19.04
N MET A 101 -1.72 1.00 -17.88
CA MET A 101 -1.38 2.41 -17.69
C MET A 101 -0.12 2.80 -18.48
N ASN A 102 0.90 1.93 -18.52
CA ASN A 102 2.14 2.20 -19.24
C ASN A 102 1.96 2.34 -20.75
N GLU A 103 0.98 1.66 -21.36
CA GLU A 103 0.69 1.79 -22.80
C GLU A 103 0.41 3.23 -23.24
N ALA A 104 -0.16 4.05 -22.36
CA ALA A 104 -0.50 5.44 -22.62
C ALA A 104 0.59 6.44 -22.19
N LEU A 105 1.70 5.97 -21.62
CA LEU A 105 2.75 6.81 -21.05
C LEU A 105 3.99 6.84 -21.92
N GLU A 106 4.51 8.06 -22.13
CA GLU A 106 5.82 8.22 -22.76
C GLU A 106 6.93 7.57 -21.90
N PRO A 107 7.94 6.92 -22.51
CA PRO A 107 9.06 6.34 -21.77
C PRO A 107 9.84 7.39 -20.95
N LEU A 108 10.25 7.02 -19.73
CA LEU A 108 11.07 7.88 -18.89
C LEU A 108 12.49 8.06 -19.45
N LYS A 109 12.95 9.32 -19.45
CA LYS A 109 14.33 9.69 -19.84
C LYS A 109 15.22 10.05 -18.64
N SER A 110 14.64 10.16 -17.45
CA SER A 110 15.30 10.40 -16.16
C SER A 110 14.41 9.89 -15.02
N PHE A 111 14.90 9.92 -13.79
CA PHE A 111 14.06 9.68 -12.61
C PHE A 111 13.03 10.80 -12.44
N VAL A 112 11.86 10.44 -11.89
CA VAL A 112 10.77 11.36 -11.58
C VAL A 112 10.97 11.95 -10.18
N LEU A 113 10.88 13.26 -10.07
CA LEU A 113 10.72 13.95 -8.80
C LEU A 113 9.28 13.75 -8.30
N PRO A 114 9.05 13.36 -7.04
CA PRO A 114 7.72 13.19 -6.45
C PRO A 114 6.86 14.47 -6.45
N ALA A 115 6.26 14.82 -7.58
CA ALA A 115 5.62 16.10 -7.81
C ALA A 115 4.63 16.03 -9.00
N GLY A 116 4.09 17.18 -9.40
CA GLY A 116 3.12 17.33 -10.47
C GLY A 116 1.75 17.70 -9.92
N THR A 117 0.72 16.96 -10.30
CA THR A 117 -0.65 17.17 -9.77
C THR A 117 -0.73 16.80 -8.28
N ALA A 118 -1.77 17.29 -7.59
CA ALA A 118 -2.02 16.93 -6.19
C ALA A 118 -2.16 15.40 -6.03
N LEU A 119 -2.88 14.76 -6.96
CA LEU A 119 -3.02 13.31 -7.01
C LEU A 119 -1.65 12.62 -7.14
N ALA A 120 -0.82 13.01 -8.12
CA ALA A 120 0.50 12.41 -8.32
C ALA A 120 1.43 12.56 -7.10
N ALA A 121 1.45 13.74 -6.48
CA ALA A 121 2.24 13.99 -5.28
C ALA A 121 1.82 13.09 -4.11
N HIS A 122 0.50 12.96 -3.86
CA HIS A 122 -0.02 12.08 -2.82
C HIS A 122 0.19 10.60 -3.13
N LEU A 123 0.10 10.17 -4.40
CA LEU A 123 0.41 8.81 -4.82
C LEU A 123 1.89 8.46 -4.60
N HIS A 124 2.80 9.40 -4.86
CA HIS A 124 4.21 9.17 -4.54
C HIS A 124 4.49 9.10 -3.04
N HIS A 125 3.74 9.84 -2.21
CA HIS A 125 3.79 9.68 -0.76
C HIS A 125 3.29 8.29 -0.34
N ALA A 126 2.12 7.88 -0.83
CA ALA A 126 1.58 6.53 -0.59
C ALA A 126 2.57 5.44 -1.00
N ARG A 127 3.18 5.56 -2.19
CA ARG A 127 4.24 4.66 -2.66
C ARG A 127 5.39 4.53 -1.68
N ALA A 128 5.88 5.64 -1.13
CA ALA A 128 6.98 5.62 -0.15
C ALA A 128 6.58 4.90 1.15
N VAL A 129 5.34 5.08 1.60
CA VAL A 129 4.80 4.41 2.80
C VAL A 129 4.54 2.93 2.54
N VAL A 130 4.03 2.54 1.37
CA VAL A 130 3.90 1.12 0.97
C VAL A 130 5.26 0.42 0.98
N ARG A 131 6.31 1.08 0.47
CA ARG A 131 7.69 0.54 0.55
C ARG A 131 8.20 0.43 1.99
N ARG A 132 7.70 1.26 2.92
CA ARG A 132 7.99 1.10 4.36
C ARG A 132 7.25 -0.11 4.91
N ALA A 133 5.96 -0.26 4.62
CA ALA A 133 5.17 -1.44 5.00
C ALA A 133 5.79 -2.74 4.48
N GLU A 134 6.30 -2.74 3.24
CA GLU A 134 7.04 -3.86 2.65
C GLU A 134 8.26 -4.25 3.50
N ARG A 135 9.11 -3.28 3.89
CA ARG A 135 10.28 -3.56 4.74
C ARG A 135 9.89 -4.10 6.09
N ASP A 136 8.84 -3.56 6.71
CA ASP A 136 8.34 -4.03 8.00
C ASP A 136 7.77 -5.45 7.90
N ALA A 137 7.06 -5.76 6.82
CA ALA A 137 6.54 -7.11 6.54
C ALA A 137 7.68 -8.11 6.26
N VAL A 138 8.72 -7.71 5.53
CA VAL A 138 9.93 -8.53 5.32
C VAL A 138 10.67 -8.77 6.63
N ALA A 139 10.78 -7.75 7.49
CA ALA A 139 11.36 -7.91 8.82
C ALA A 139 10.54 -8.89 9.68
N ALA A 140 9.22 -8.79 9.66
CA ALA A 140 8.34 -9.76 10.33
C ALA A 140 8.49 -11.18 9.76
N ALA A 141 8.65 -11.32 8.43
CA ALA A 141 8.86 -12.60 7.76
C ALA A 141 10.20 -13.28 8.11
N ALA A 142 11.17 -12.54 8.63
CA ALA A 142 12.43 -13.10 9.14
C ALA A 142 12.26 -13.81 10.49
N GLU A 143 11.22 -13.48 11.25
CA GLU A 143 10.96 -14.02 12.60
C GLU A 143 9.77 -15.01 12.61
N GLU A 144 8.79 -14.81 11.73
CA GLU A 144 7.53 -15.54 11.73
C GLU A 144 7.05 -15.88 10.32
N ALA A 145 6.17 -16.88 10.21
CA ALA A 145 5.54 -17.19 8.92
C ALA A 145 4.61 -16.05 8.47
N ILE A 146 4.90 -15.51 7.29
CA ILE A 146 4.09 -14.53 6.54
C ILE A 146 3.81 -15.10 5.15
N SER A 147 2.61 -14.86 4.60
CA SER A 147 2.23 -15.38 3.29
C SER A 147 3.10 -14.73 2.19
N ALA A 148 3.61 -15.54 1.26
CA ALA A 148 4.39 -15.03 0.14
C ALA A 148 3.60 -14.04 -0.74
N PRO A 149 2.30 -14.28 -1.05
CA PRO A 149 1.49 -13.30 -1.78
C PRO A 149 1.38 -11.94 -1.09
N ALA A 150 1.34 -11.88 0.25
CA ALA A 150 1.29 -10.61 0.97
C ALA A 150 2.55 -9.74 0.72
N LEU A 151 3.74 -10.36 0.74
CA LEU A 151 5.00 -9.67 0.45
C LEU A 151 5.05 -9.22 -1.02
N THR A 152 4.67 -10.10 -1.95
CA THR A 152 4.66 -9.77 -3.38
C THR A 152 3.67 -8.65 -3.70
N TYR A 153 2.50 -8.64 -3.04
CA TYR A 153 1.51 -7.59 -3.20
C TYR A 153 2.04 -6.22 -2.77
N LEU A 154 2.71 -6.11 -1.63
CA LEU A 154 3.31 -4.84 -1.18
C LEU A 154 4.37 -4.33 -2.15
N ASN A 155 5.25 -5.22 -2.60
CA ASN A 155 6.27 -4.88 -3.59
C ASN A 155 5.61 -4.34 -4.88
N ARG A 156 4.64 -5.08 -5.42
CA ARG A 156 3.95 -4.73 -6.67
C ARG A 156 3.06 -3.50 -6.54
N LEU A 157 2.44 -3.29 -5.38
CA LEU A 157 1.62 -2.11 -5.11
C LEU A 157 2.47 -0.83 -5.17
N SER A 158 3.73 -0.89 -4.73
CA SER A 158 4.62 0.27 -4.85
C SER A 158 4.94 0.63 -6.31
N ASP A 159 5.06 -0.36 -7.19
CA ASP A 159 5.20 -0.16 -8.63
C ASP A 159 3.89 0.42 -9.22
N HIS A 160 2.75 -0.12 -8.83
CA HIS A 160 1.44 0.33 -9.27
C HIS A 160 1.21 1.81 -8.92
N LEU A 161 1.46 2.20 -7.67
CA LEU A 161 1.33 3.59 -7.23
C LEU A 161 2.32 4.53 -7.93
N PHE A 162 3.50 4.03 -8.34
CA PHE A 162 4.42 4.82 -9.16
C PHE A 162 3.84 5.10 -10.54
N VAL A 163 3.35 4.08 -11.24
CA VAL A 163 2.80 4.22 -12.60
C VAL A 163 1.49 5.02 -12.58
N LEU A 164 0.65 4.82 -11.57
CA LEU A 164 -0.57 5.61 -11.38
C LEU A 164 -0.26 7.10 -11.15
N ALA A 165 0.81 7.43 -10.41
CA ALA A 165 1.24 8.82 -10.25
C ALA A 165 1.65 9.46 -11.59
N ARG A 166 2.31 8.70 -12.47
CA ARG A 166 2.64 9.15 -13.82
C ARG A 166 1.39 9.35 -14.69
N SER A 167 0.44 8.40 -14.63
CA SER A 167 -0.87 8.53 -15.30
C SER A 167 -1.61 9.79 -14.86
N ALA A 168 -1.61 10.07 -13.56
CA ALA A 168 -2.21 11.28 -12.97
C ALA A 168 -1.52 12.60 -13.40
N ASN A 169 -0.26 12.54 -13.85
CA ASN A 169 0.44 13.69 -14.42
C ASN A 169 0.24 13.84 -15.93
N ALA A 170 -0.18 12.77 -16.62
CA ALA A 170 -0.35 12.72 -18.07
C ALA A 170 -1.80 12.99 -18.52
N GLU A 171 -2.79 12.90 -17.62
CA GLU A 171 -4.20 13.12 -17.93
C GLU A 171 -4.67 14.56 -17.64
N GLY A 172 -5.56 15.07 -18.50
CA GLY A 172 -6.20 16.39 -18.37
C GLY A 172 -5.76 17.41 -19.41
N GLU A 173 -6.60 18.43 -19.64
CA GLU A 173 -6.37 19.48 -20.66
C GLU A 173 -5.07 20.28 -20.43
N HIS A 174 -4.60 20.33 -19.17
CA HIS A 174 -3.38 21.03 -18.75
C HIS A 174 -2.39 20.08 -18.05
N ALA A 175 -2.34 18.82 -18.49
CA ALA A 175 -1.46 17.79 -17.93
C ALA A 175 0.00 18.29 -17.88
N PRO A 176 0.60 18.46 -16.69
CA PRO A 176 1.94 19.03 -16.56
C PRO A 176 3.04 18.06 -17.01
N GLY A 177 2.72 16.76 -17.14
CA GLY A 177 3.70 15.70 -17.33
C GLY A 177 4.53 15.44 -16.07
N ASP A 178 5.41 14.44 -16.13
CA ASP A 178 6.30 14.10 -15.03
C ASP A 178 7.37 15.18 -14.81
N VAL A 179 7.60 15.55 -13.56
CA VAL A 179 8.71 16.43 -13.20
C VAL A 179 9.99 15.60 -13.15
N LEU A 180 10.93 15.85 -14.06
CA LEU A 180 12.14 15.04 -14.17
C LEU A 180 13.29 15.59 -13.33
N TRP A 181 14.03 14.69 -12.70
CA TRP A 181 15.26 15.01 -11.99
C TRP A 181 16.35 15.42 -12.98
N ILE A 182 17.06 16.52 -12.65
CA ILE A 182 18.23 17.01 -13.39
C ILE A 182 19.47 16.77 -12.52
N PRO A 183 20.30 15.76 -12.85
CA PRO A 183 21.45 15.40 -12.02
C PRO A 183 22.44 16.55 -11.87
N GLY A 184 22.67 17.00 -10.63
CA GLY A 184 23.70 18.01 -10.33
C GLY A 184 23.41 19.41 -10.89
N SER A 185 22.14 19.79 -11.08
CA SER A 185 21.78 21.12 -11.61
C SER A 185 22.23 22.29 -10.73
N SER A 186 22.52 22.05 -9.44
CA SER A 186 22.91 23.07 -8.45
C SER A 186 24.38 23.01 -8.02
N ARG A 187 25.24 22.23 -8.72
CA ARG A 187 26.67 22.09 -8.42
C ARG A 187 27.56 22.53 -9.58
#